data_AF-A0A7W8T9N1-F1
#
_entry.id   AF-A0A7W8T9N1-F1
#
_cell.length_a   1.000
_cell.length_b   1.000
_cell.length_c   1.000
_cell.angle_alpha   90.00
_cell.angle_beta   90.00
_cell.angle_gamma   90.00
#
_symmetry.space_group_name_H-M   'P 1'
#
loop_
_entity.id
_entity.type
_entity.pdbx_description
1 polymer ?
#
loop_
_entity_poly.entity_id
_entity_poly.type
_entity_poly.pdbx_seq_one_letter_code
_entity_poly.pdbx_strand_id
1 'polypeptide(L)'
;MDNSYGYYVALTDALEQAKEARDETSFHGDSVPAVEFLAATKMSQAGFACARRYIEGYTQSKNKGIRDSAQRLSTALQSLQSAGHLTERGLTAAINGTNVAQGTQAQQTANAVVLLNDGWQGLYLGVAASSLAAFNYDNNNKRFAGVALSAAQREDIIRRLQAFGPGVEHEDHSPPLETSIAMLLNYFRNTLATHG
;
A
#
# COMPACT_ATOMS: atom_id res chain seq x y z
N MET A 1 15.78 -4.79 9.39
CA MET A 1 16.55 -3.58 9.01
C MET A 1 16.00 -2.40 9.81
N ASP A 2 16.86 -1.54 10.39
CA ASP A 2 16.45 -0.49 11.35
C ASP A 2 16.76 0.94 10.86
N ASN A 3 16.85 1.16 9.55
CA ASN A 3 17.10 2.46 8.95
C ASN A 3 15.79 3.15 8.57
N SER A 4 15.42 4.24 9.27
CA SER A 4 14.19 5.00 8.99
C SER A 4 14.15 5.56 7.57
N TYR A 5 15.24 6.12 7.04
CA TYR A 5 15.25 6.66 5.68
C TYR A 5 15.05 5.55 4.65
N GLY A 6 15.80 4.45 4.79
CA GLY A 6 15.65 3.29 3.90
C GLY A 6 14.24 2.71 3.95
N TYR A 7 13.61 2.70 5.13
CA TYR A 7 12.23 2.26 5.28
C TYR A 7 11.25 3.16 4.52
N TYR A 8 11.39 4.49 4.61
CA TYR A 8 10.50 5.41 3.88
C TYR A 8 10.71 5.34 2.36
N VAL A 9 11.94 5.12 1.88
CA VAL A 9 12.20 4.84 0.46
C VAL A 9 11.47 3.56 0.04
N ALA A 10 11.64 2.48 0.80
CA ALA A 10 10.95 1.21 0.51
C ALA A 10 9.41 1.36 0.59
N LEU A 11 8.91 2.19 1.50
CA LEU A 11 7.49 2.51 1.60
C LEU A 11 6.99 3.23 0.35
N THR A 12 7.70 4.25 -0.13
CA THR A 12 7.30 4.96 -1.36
C THR A 12 7.29 4.01 -2.56
N ASP A 13 8.31 3.18 -2.71
CA ASP A 13 8.41 2.24 -3.83
C ASP A 13 7.28 1.17 -3.74
N ALA A 14 6.94 0.72 -2.53
CA ALA A 14 5.82 -0.21 -2.31
C ALA A 14 4.45 0.41 -2.67
N LEU A 15 4.23 1.68 -2.29
CA LEU A 15 2.98 2.37 -2.61
C LEU A 15 2.85 2.62 -4.11
N GLU A 16 3.97 2.89 -4.81
CA GLU A 16 3.99 3.12 -6.26
C GLU A 16 3.61 1.84 -6.99
N GLN A 17 4.24 0.72 -6.62
CA GLN A 17 3.89 -0.59 -7.17
C GLN A 17 2.44 -1.00 -6.86
N ALA A 18 1.93 -0.66 -5.67
CA ALA A 18 0.52 -0.91 -5.34
C ALA A 18 -0.44 -0.05 -6.17
N LYS A 19 -0.05 1.20 -6.48
CA LYS A 19 -0.79 2.09 -7.38
C LYS A 19 -0.82 1.53 -8.80
N GLU A 20 0.34 1.21 -9.36
CA GLU A 20 0.46 0.61 -10.69
C GLU A 20 -0.39 -0.66 -10.80
N ALA A 21 -0.31 -1.55 -9.81
CA ALA A 21 -1.11 -2.78 -9.76
C ALA A 21 -2.62 -2.52 -9.76
N ARG A 22 -3.10 -1.48 -9.07
CA ARG A 22 -4.52 -1.10 -9.05
C ARG A 22 -4.94 -0.45 -10.36
N ASP A 23 -4.12 0.46 -10.87
CA ASP A 23 -4.44 1.25 -12.05
C ASP A 23 -4.48 0.32 -13.29
N GLU A 24 -3.65 -0.74 -13.32
CA GLU A 24 -3.70 -1.82 -14.32
C GLU A 24 -5.06 -2.51 -14.38
N THR A 25 -5.70 -2.82 -13.25
CA THR A 25 -7.03 -3.45 -13.25
C THR A 25 -8.16 -2.45 -13.48
N SER A 26 -7.94 -1.17 -13.18
CA SER A 26 -8.93 -0.10 -13.32
C SER A 26 -9.04 0.43 -14.74
N PHE A 27 -7.97 0.30 -15.55
CA PHE A 27 -7.95 0.72 -16.96
C PHE A 27 -8.88 -0.11 -17.85
N HIS A 28 -9.31 -1.28 -17.36
CA HIS A 28 -10.16 -2.22 -18.07
C HIS A 28 -11.63 -2.08 -17.62
N GLY A 29 -12.34 -1.09 -18.16
CA GLY A 29 -13.78 -0.89 -17.91
C GLY A 29 -14.68 -2.04 -18.39
N ASP A 30 -16.00 -1.85 -18.31
CA ASP A 30 -17.05 -2.89 -18.53
C ASP A 30 -17.05 -3.61 -19.90
N SER A 31 -16.18 -3.21 -20.84
CA SER A 31 -16.15 -3.71 -22.23
C SER A 31 -14.87 -4.49 -22.57
N VAL A 32 -14.02 -4.80 -21.61
CA VAL A 32 -12.76 -5.51 -21.86
C VAL A 32 -12.97 -7.03 -22.02
N PRO A 33 -12.37 -7.67 -23.04
CA PRO A 33 -12.40 -9.12 -23.19
C PRO A 33 -11.92 -9.85 -21.92
N ALA A 34 -12.60 -10.93 -21.53
CA ALA A 34 -12.29 -11.67 -20.31
C ALA A 34 -10.82 -12.14 -20.20
N VAL A 35 -10.17 -12.40 -21.34
CA VAL A 35 -8.74 -12.79 -21.39
C VAL A 35 -7.82 -11.61 -21.07
N GLU A 36 -8.13 -10.42 -21.56
CA GLU A 36 -7.36 -9.21 -21.23
C GLU A 36 -7.54 -8.83 -19.76
N PHE A 37 -8.77 -8.90 -19.25
CA PHE A 37 -9.04 -8.69 -17.83
C PHE A 37 -8.33 -9.72 -16.93
N LEU A 38 -8.26 -10.98 -17.36
CA LEU A 38 -7.49 -12.03 -16.67
C LEU A 38 -5.98 -11.73 -16.65
N ALA A 39 -5.43 -11.24 -17.77
CA ALA A 39 -4.02 -10.85 -17.85
C ALA A 39 -3.72 -9.68 -16.89
N ALA A 40 -4.55 -8.64 -16.91
CA ALA A 40 -4.43 -7.49 -16.01
C ALA A 40 -4.53 -7.90 -14.54
N THR A 41 -5.46 -8.79 -14.21
CA THR A 41 -5.59 -9.34 -12.85
C THR A 41 -4.32 -10.05 -12.39
N LYS A 42 -3.68 -10.83 -13.27
CA LYS A 42 -2.40 -11.51 -12.96
C LYS A 42 -1.25 -10.53 -12.80
N MET A 43 -1.16 -9.51 -13.65
CA MET A 43 -0.14 -8.46 -13.55
C MET A 43 -0.28 -7.68 -12.25
N SER A 44 -1.52 -7.32 -11.88
CA SER A 44 -1.84 -6.68 -10.60
C SER A 44 -1.42 -7.50 -9.39
N GLN A 45 -1.69 -8.82 -9.39
CA GLN A 45 -1.21 -9.71 -8.33
C GLN A 45 0.33 -9.70 -8.20
N ALA A 46 1.04 -9.73 -9.33
CA ALA A 46 2.49 -9.65 -9.34
C ALA A 46 2.99 -8.30 -8.80
N GLY A 47 2.31 -7.20 -9.15
CA GLY A 47 2.58 -5.86 -8.62
C GLY A 47 2.41 -5.79 -7.10
N PHE A 48 1.31 -6.31 -6.54
CA PHE A 48 1.11 -6.38 -5.09
C PHE A 48 2.17 -7.26 -4.39
N ALA A 49 2.55 -8.38 -4.99
CA ALA A 49 3.64 -9.22 -4.47
C ALA A 49 4.99 -8.49 -4.49
N CYS A 50 5.27 -7.70 -5.54
CA CYS A 50 6.47 -6.89 -5.65
C CYS A 50 6.48 -5.77 -4.60
N ALA A 51 5.39 -5.02 -4.48
CA ALA A 51 5.19 -4.02 -3.43
C ALA A 51 5.46 -4.59 -2.03
N ARG A 52 4.98 -5.81 -1.76
CA ARG A 52 5.16 -6.48 -0.45
C ARG A 52 6.63 -6.75 -0.15
N ARG A 53 7.43 -7.12 -1.16
CA ARG A 53 8.86 -7.44 -0.99
C ARG A 53 9.68 -6.24 -0.54
N TYR A 54 9.34 -5.01 -0.95
CA TYR A 54 10.02 -3.80 -0.51
C TYR A 54 9.97 -3.63 1.02
N ILE A 55 8.84 -3.99 1.64
CA ILE A 55 8.60 -3.76 3.07
C ILE A 55 8.84 -4.99 3.96
N GLU A 56 8.88 -6.21 3.40
CA GLU A 56 8.98 -7.46 4.17
C GLU A 56 10.20 -7.48 5.10
N GLY A 57 11.34 -6.95 4.66
CA GLY A 57 12.56 -6.85 5.47
C GLY A 57 12.48 -5.95 6.71
N TYR A 58 11.42 -5.14 6.81
CA TYR A 58 11.16 -4.22 7.93
C TYR A 58 10.16 -4.77 8.95
N THR A 59 9.49 -5.89 8.66
CA THR A 59 8.53 -6.55 9.57
C THR A 59 9.15 -7.07 10.88
N GLN A 60 10.48 -7.09 10.95
CA GLN A 60 11.28 -7.49 12.11
C GLN A 60 12.13 -6.33 12.65
N SER A 61 11.83 -5.09 12.26
CA SER A 61 12.54 -3.91 12.76
C SER A 61 12.47 -3.79 14.29
N LYS A 62 13.55 -3.32 14.89
CA LYS A 62 13.60 -2.95 16.31
C LYS A 62 12.86 -1.64 16.59
N ASN A 63 12.77 -0.76 15.59
CA ASN A 63 11.90 0.41 15.65
C ASN A 63 10.44 -0.06 15.54
N LYS A 64 9.67 0.10 16.63
CA LYS A 64 8.27 -0.31 16.71
C LYS A 64 7.40 0.33 15.63
N GLY A 65 7.57 1.61 15.34
CA GLY A 65 6.80 2.30 14.30
C GLY A 65 7.02 1.68 12.91
N ILE A 66 8.29 1.45 12.56
CA ILE A 66 8.66 0.76 11.31
C ILE A 66 8.05 -0.64 11.27
N ARG A 67 8.21 -1.41 12.35
CA ARG A 67 7.75 -2.80 12.43
C ARG A 67 6.23 -2.89 12.27
N ASP A 68 5.50 -2.13 13.07
CA ASP A 68 4.04 -2.20 13.12
C ASP A 68 3.45 -1.71 11.79
N SER A 69 4.05 -0.68 11.18
CA SER A 69 3.66 -0.23 9.84
C SER A 69 3.96 -1.26 8.76
N ALA A 70 5.19 -1.79 8.70
CA ALA A 70 5.59 -2.80 7.72
C ALA A 70 4.75 -4.09 7.81
N GLN A 71 4.40 -4.53 9.03
CA GLN A 71 3.51 -5.68 9.23
C GLN A 71 2.13 -5.43 8.63
N ARG A 72 1.53 -4.26 8.93
CA ARG A 72 0.21 -3.89 8.41
C ARG A 72 0.19 -3.79 6.89
N LEU A 73 1.18 -3.10 6.31
CA LEU A 73 1.31 -2.98 4.87
C LEU A 73 1.52 -4.35 4.20
N SER A 74 2.31 -5.24 4.83
CA SER A 74 2.57 -6.57 4.29
C SER A 74 1.30 -7.42 4.24
N THR A 75 0.54 -7.42 5.34
CA THR A 75 -0.79 -8.07 5.39
C THR A 75 -1.75 -7.46 4.38
N ALA A 76 -1.78 -6.13 4.27
CA ALA A 76 -2.66 -5.42 3.34
C ALA A 76 -2.38 -5.79 1.87
N LEU A 77 -1.12 -5.77 1.46
CA LEU A 77 -0.69 -6.16 0.10
C LEU A 77 -0.96 -7.65 -0.16
N GLN A 78 -0.80 -8.51 0.84
CA GLN A 78 -1.19 -9.92 0.73
C GLN A 78 -2.70 -10.09 0.56
N SER A 79 -3.54 -9.31 1.24
CA SER A 79 -4.99 -9.34 1.05
C SER A 79 -5.39 -8.92 -0.36
N LEU A 80 -4.80 -7.84 -0.89
CA LEU A 80 -5.02 -7.39 -2.28
C LEU A 80 -4.61 -8.46 -3.30
N GLN A 81 -3.44 -9.07 -3.12
CA GLN A 81 -2.97 -10.19 -3.94
C GLN A 81 -3.96 -11.37 -3.87
N SER A 82 -4.44 -11.71 -2.66
CA SER A 82 -5.37 -12.83 -2.44
C SER A 82 -6.74 -12.59 -3.09
N ALA A 83 -7.22 -11.35 -3.07
CA ALA A 83 -8.43 -10.97 -3.79
C ALA A 83 -8.26 -11.12 -5.30
N GLY A 84 -7.10 -10.73 -5.84
CA GLY A 84 -6.72 -10.99 -7.23
C GLY A 84 -6.75 -12.48 -7.58
N HIS A 85 -6.19 -13.34 -6.72
CA HIS A 85 -6.21 -14.80 -6.91
C HIS A 85 -7.62 -15.41 -6.87
N LEU A 86 -8.55 -14.86 -6.07
CA LEU A 86 -9.94 -15.31 -6.07
C LEU A 86 -10.65 -14.90 -7.37
N THR A 87 -10.42 -13.66 -7.81
CA THR A 87 -10.97 -13.12 -9.05
C THR A 87 -10.47 -13.91 -10.26
N GLU A 88 -9.16 -14.18 -10.34
CA GLU A 88 -8.54 -14.99 -11.39
C GLU A 88 -9.14 -16.40 -11.46
N ARG A 89 -9.33 -17.06 -10.31
CA ARG A 89 -9.93 -18.40 -10.25
C ARG A 89 -11.37 -18.39 -10.78
N GLY A 90 -12.15 -17.38 -10.42
CA GLY A 90 -13.52 -17.20 -10.91
C GLY A 90 -13.57 -16.98 -12.43
N LEU A 91 -12.73 -16.08 -12.95
CA LEU A 91 -12.63 -15.80 -14.39
C LEU A 91 -12.18 -17.02 -15.18
N THR A 92 -11.16 -17.73 -14.70
CA THR A 92 -10.64 -18.93 -15.36
C THR A 92 -11.70 -20.03 -15.42
N ALA A 93 -12.46 -20.23 -14.34
CA ALA A 93 -13.57 -21.19 -14.31
C ALA A 93 -14.66 -20.81 -15.34
N ALA A 94 -15.01 -19.52 -15.44
CA ALA A 94 -15.99 -19.04 -16.41
C ALA A 94 -15.52 -19.21 -17.87
N ILE A 95 -14.26 -18.84 -18.17
CA ILE A 95 -13.66 -19.00 -19.50
C ILE A 95 -13.62 -20.47 -19.92
N ASN A 96 -13.33 -21.37 -18.98
CA ASN A 96 -13.27 -22.81 -19.23
C ASN A 96 -14.66 -23.49 -19.25
N GLY A 97 -15.77 -22.73 -19.15
CA GLY A 97 -17.13 -23.27 -19.14
C GLY A 97 -17.45 -24.14 -17.92
N THR A 98 -16.72 -23.95 -16.81
CA THR A 98 -16.97 -24.69 -15.57
C THR A 98 -18.22 -24.13 -14.89
N ASN A 99 -19.28 -24.94 -14.82
CA ASN A 99 -20.50 -24.56 -14.11
C ASN A 99 -20.27 -24.60 -12.59
N VAL A 100 -20.06 -23.42 -12.00
CA VAL A 100 -20.02 -23.23 -10.55
C VAL A 100 -21.43 -22.88 -10.07
N ALA A 101 -21.87 -23.48 -8.95
CA ALA A 101 -23.17 -23.14 -8.37
C ALA A 101 -23.22 -21.64 -8.05
N GLN A 102 -24.35 -20.97 -8.36
CA GLN A 102 -24.50 -19.52 -8.18
C GLN A 102 -24.16 -19.07 -6.75
N GLY A 103 -24.57 -19.84 -5.73
CA GLY A 103 -24.24 -19.54 -4.33
C GLY A 103 -22.73 -19.55 -4.04
N THR A 104 -21.98 -20.48 -4.65
CA THR A 104 -20.53 -20.54 -4.53
C THR A 104 -19.86 -19.36 -5.23
N GLN A 105 -20.34 -18.98 -6.41
CA GLN A 105 -19.82 -17.81 -7.14
C GLN A 105 -20.08 -16.50 -6.38
N ALA A 106 -21.28 -16.33 -5.82
CA ALA A 106 -21.63 -15.18 -4.99
C ALA A 106 -20.73 -15.10 -3.75
N GLN A 107 -20.49 -16.22 -3.07
CA GLN A 107 -19.59 -16.28 -1.91
C GLN A 107 -18.15 -15.93 -2.27
N GLN A 108 -17.62 -16.44 -3.38
CA GLN A 108 -16.27 -16.13 -3.84
C GLN A 108 -16.10 -14.64 -4.16
N THR A 109 -17.11 -14.05 -4.81
CA THR A 109 -17.14 -12.61 -5.12
C THR A 109 -17.18 -11.79 -3.84
N ALA A 110 -18.05 -12.14 -2.89
CA ALA A 110 -18.13 -11.46 -1.60
C ALA A 110 -16.80 -11.54 -0.83
N ASN A 111 -16.16 -12.70 -0.80
CA ASN A 111 -14.85 -12.88 -0.17
C ASN A 111 -13.76 -12.02 -0.84
N ALA A 112 -13.76 -11.93 -2.18
CA ALA A 112 -12.82 -11.07 -2.90
C ALA A 112 -13.04 -9.59 -2.56
N VAL A 113 -14.29 -9.13 -2.47
CA VAL A 113 -14.63 -7.75 -2.07
C VAL A 113 -14.19 -7.45 -0.64
N VAL A 114 -14.41 -8.36 0.30
CA VAL A 114 -13.92 -8.19 1.69
C VAL A 114 -12.40 -8.05 1.71
N LEU A 115 -11.67 -8.93 1.02
CA LEU A 115 -10.21 -8.87 0.95
C LEU A 115 -9.69 -7.59 0.29
N LEU A 116 -10.38 -7.08 -0.74
CA LEU A 116 -10.05 -5.79 -1.36
C LEU A 116 -10.21 -4.65 -0.36
N ASN A 117 -11.35 -4.59 0.33
CA ASN A 117 -11.63 -3.54 1.31
C ASN A 117 -10.65 -3.59 2.48
N ASP A 118 -10.41 -4.78 3.04
CA ASP A 118 -9.43 -5.01 4.11
C ASP A 118 -8.02 -4.64 3.67
N GLY A 119 -7.67 -4.96 2.41
CA GLY A 119 -6.40 -4.60 1.80
C GLY A 119 -6.20 -3.08 1.71
N TRP A 120 -7.16 -2.35 1.16
CA TRP A 120 -7.06 -0.88 1.05
C TRP A 120 -7.08 -0.19 2.41
N GLN A 121 -7.93 -0.63 3.33
CA GLN A 121 -7.96 -0.11 4.70
C GLN A 121 -6.66 -0.43 5.45
N GLY A 122 -6.12 -1.63 5.27
CA GLY A 122 -4.85 -2.04 5.85
C GLY A 122 -3.67 -1.22 5.35
N LEU A 123 -3.64 -0.88 4.05
CA LEU A 123 -2.66 0.03 3.47
C LEU A 123 -2.73 1.40 4.14
N TYR A 124 -3.92 1.98 4.25
CA TYR A 124 -4.14 3.25 4.92
C TYR A 124 -3.64 3.24 6.37
N LEU A 125 -4.02 2.24 7.15
CA LEU A 125 -3.58 2.12 8.54
C LEU A 125 -2.07 1.87 8.65
N GLY A 126 -1.50 1.14 7.70
CA GLY A 126 -0.06 0.94 7.59
C GLY A 126 0.68 2.25 7.36
N VAL A 127 0.29 3.02 6.35
CA VAL A 127 0.87 4.34 6.05
C VAL A 127 0.69 5.29 7.24
N ALA A 128 -0.49 5.35 7.86
CA ALA A 128 -0.71 6.17 9.05
C ALA A 128 0.23 5.77 10.21
N ALA A 129 0.42 4.47 10.44
CA ALA A 129 1.36 3.97 11.46
C ALA A 129 2.83 4.30 11.14
N SER A 130 3.17 4.52 9.86
CA SER A 130 4.52 4.92 9.46
C SER A 130 4.92 6.26 10.09
N SER A 131 3.98 7.18 10.36
CA SER A 131 4.27 8.45 11.06
C SER A 131 4.99 8.24 12.40
N LEU A 132 4.73 7.12 13.10
CA LEU A 132 5.42 6.77 14.34
C LEU A 132 6.88 6.37 14.11
N ALA A 133 7.24 5.92 12.91
CA ALA A 133 8.60 5.58 12.49
C ALA A 133 9.48 6.81 12.21
N ALA A 134 8.87 7.98 11.96
CA ALA A 134 9.61 9.22 11.74
C ALA A 134 10.18 9.81 13.02
N PHE A 135 9.81 9.30 14.19
CA PHE A 135 10.33 9.77 15.47
C PHE A 135 11.50 8.91 15.94
N ASN A 136 12.54 9.57 16.43
CA ASN A 136 13.65 8.90 17.08
C ASN A 136 13.37 8.87 18.59
N TYR A 137 13.28 7.67 19.16
CA TYR A 137 13.08 7.50 20.61
C TYR A 137 14.42 7.11 21.22
N ASP A 138 14.96 7.96 22.09
CA ASP A 138 16.14 7.59 22.87
C ASP A 138 15.72 6.54 23.89
N ASN A 139 16.01 5.27 23.57
CA ASN A 139 15.67 4.13 24.42
C ASN A 139 16.38 4.16 25.78
N ASN A 140 17.52 4.87 25.90
CA ASN A 140 18.25 4.99 27.16
C ASN A 140 17.57 5.99 28.10
N ASN A 141 17.08 7.12 27.56
CA ASN A 141 16.45 8.17 28.36
C ASN A 141 14.91 8.18 28.30
N LYS A 142 14.29 7.25 27.55
CA LYS A 142 12.85 7.18 27.27
C LYS A 142 12.24 8.51 26.80
N ARG A 143 13.04 9.32 26.10
CA ARG A 143 12.66 10.65 25.65
C ARG A 143 12.61 10.72 24.13
N PHE A 144 11.76 11.60 23.65
CA PHE A 144 11.76 12.04 22.27
C PHE A 144 13.11 12.69 21.93
N ALA A 145 13.83 12.11 20.97
CA ALA A 145 15.14 12.60 20.55
C ALA A 145 15.08 13.45 19.26
N GLY A 146 13.88 13.72 18.75
CA GLY A 146 13.65 14.46 17.51
C GLY A 146 13.11 13.60 16.37
N VAL A 147 13.05 14.20 15.19
CA VAL A 147 12.71 13.51 13.94
C VAL A 147 13.91 12.68 13.47
N ALA A 148 13.68 11.40 13.17
CA ALA A 148 14.71 10.44 12.77
C ALA A 148 15.35 10.74 11.40
N LEU A 149 14.66 11.52 10.56
CA LEU A 149 15.11 11.91 9.23
C LEU A 149 15.75 13.31 9.25
N SER A 150 16.86 13.47 8.53
CA SER A 150 17.42 14.80 8.24
C SER A 150 16.51 15.62 7.33
N ALA A 151 16.73 16.93 7.24
CA ALA A 151 15.96 17.79 6.33
C ALA A 151 16.04 17.33 4.87
N ALA A 152 17.25 17.02 4.37
CA ALA A 152 17.46 16.51 3.02
C ALA A 152 16.76 15.16 2.77
N GLN A 153 16.74 14.27 3.76
CA GLN A 153 16.01 13.00 3.66
C GLN A 153 14.50 13.22 3.61
N ARG A 154 13.96 14.15 4.41
CA ARG A 154 12.53 14.51 4.36
C ARG A 154 12.14 15.09 3.00
N GLU A 155 12.94 16.01 2.46
CA GLU A 155 12.70 16.58 1.13
C GLU A 155 12.72 15.52 0.03
N ASP A 156 13.63 14.55 0.12
CA ASP A 156 13.67 13.42 -0.83
C ASP A 156 12.40 12.56 -0.77
N ILE A 157 11.93 12.22 0.45
CA ILE A 157 10.69 11.46 0.63
C ILE A 157 9.47 12.27 0.16
N ILE A 158 9.40 13.57 0.44
CA ILE A 158 8.33 14.44 -0.07
C ILE A 158 8.32 14.43 -1.60
N ARG A 159 9.48 14.57 -2.25
CA ARG A 159 9.60 14.55 -3.72
C ARG A 159 9.08 13.24 -4.30
N ARG A 160 9.43 12.10 -3.69
CA ARG A 160 8.94 10.77 -4.09
C ARG A 160 7.44 10.65 -3.95
N LEU A 161 6.87 11.11 -2.82
CA LEU A 161 5.43 11.08 -2.58
C LEU A 161 4.67 11.99 -3.55
N GLN A 162 5.21 13.17 -3.90
CA GLN A 162 4.61 14.07 -4.89
C GLN A 162 4.63 13.51 -6.31
N ALA A 163 5.57 12.61 -6.63
CA ALA A 163 5.66 11.98 -7.95
C ALA A 163 4.45 11.09 -8.28
N PHE A 164 3.63 10.72 -7.30
CA PHE A 164 2.39 9.97 -7.49
C PHE A 164 1.30 10.75 -8.24
N GLY A 165 1.47 12.07 -8.40
CA GLY A 165 0.61 12.93 -9.22
C GLY A 165 -0.22 13.95 -8.42
N PRO A 166 -0.91 14.88 -9.09
CA PRO A 166 -1.59 16.00 -8.44
C PRO A 166 -2.72 15.59 -7.46
N GLY A 167 -3.30 14.39 -7.65
CA GLY A 167 -4.34 13.86 -6.77
C GLY A 167 -3.87 13.54 -5.34
N VAL A 168 -2.56 13.42 -5.10
CA VAL A 168 -2.05 13.15 -3.74
C VAL A 168 -1.88 14.41 -2.88
N GLU A 169 -2.09 15.60 -3.44
CA GLU A 169 -1.99 16.86 -2.68
C GLU A 169 -3.33 17.30 -2.07
N HIS A 170 -4.43 16.62 -2.42
CA HIS A 170 -5.80 16.96 -1.99
C HIS A 170 -6.45 15.74 -1.32
N GLU A 171 -6.88 15.88 -0.06
CA GLU A 171 -7.53 14.79 0.69
C GLU A 171 -8.98 14.53 0.23
N ASP A 172 -9.63 15.53 -0.39
CA ASP A 172 -11.03 15.48 -0.78
C ASP A 172 -11.26 14.62 -2.03
N HIS A 173 -12.07 13.56 -1.89
CA HIS A 173 -12.52 12.64 -2.96
C HIS A 173 -11.45 11.74 -3.62
N SER A 174 -10.26 11.65 -3.03
CA SER A 174 -9.18 10.77 -3.50
C SER A 174 -9.41 9.30 -3.08
N PRO A 175 -8.98 8.30 -3.88
CA PRO A 175 -9.02 6.90 -3.47
C PRO A 175 -8.15 6.66 -2.22
N PRO A 176 -8.37 5.57 -1.45
CA PRO A 176 -7.71 5.34 -0.16
C PRO A 176 -6.18 5.43 -0.19
N LEU A 177 -5.55 5.01 -1.30
CA LEU A 177 -4.10 5.07 -1.48
C LEU A 177 -3.60 6.52 -1.55
N GLU A 178 -4.20 7.33 -2.41
CA GLU A 178 -3.88 8.75 -2.56
C GLU A 178 -4.16 9.53 -1.28
N THR A 179 -5.25 9.26 -0.56
CA THR A 179 -5.50 9.84 0.77
C THR A 179 -4.40 9.49 1.76
N SER A 180 -3.92 8.24 1.75
CA SER A 180 -2.83 7.80 2.62
C SER A 180 -1.53 8.55 2.34
N ILE A 181 -1.23 8.78 1.06
CA ILE A 181 -0.05 9.52 0.61
C ILE A 181 -0.17 11.00 1.00
N ALA A 182 -1.35 11.60 0.82
CA ALA A 182 -1.63 12.98 1.22
C ALA A 182 -1.39 13.20 2.72
N MET A 183 -1.84 12.29 3.57
CA MET A 183 -1.58 12.34 5.01
C MET A 183 -0.09 12.29 5.34
N LEU A 184 0.67 11.42 4.68
CA LEU A 184 2.11 11.30 4.89
C LEU A 184 2.87 12.55 4.41
N LEU A 185 2.45 13.12 3.27
CA LEU A 185 2.94 14.40 2.77
C LEU A 185 2.69 15.54 3.76
N ASN A 186 1.46 15.66 4.26
CA ASN A 186 1.08 16.66 5.25
C ASN A 186 1.88 16.51 6.54
N TYR A 187 2.09 15.27 7.00
CA TYR A 187 2.95 14.98 8.16
C TYR A 187 4.39 15.48 7.96
N PHE A 188 5.02 15.19 6.83
CA PHE A 188 6.40 15.63 6.57
C PHE A 188 6.53 17.14 6.35
N ARG A 189 5.54 17.78 5.73
CA ARG A 189 5.50 19.25 5.57
C ARG A 189 5.34 19.96 6.91
N ASN A 190 4.43 19.48 7.77
CA ASN A 190 4.16 20.11 9.06
C ASN A 190 5.32 19.93 10.07
N THR A 191 6.07 18.82 9.97
CA THR A 191 7.28 18.62 10.79
C THR A 191 8.47 19.47 10.33
N LEU A 192 8.47 20.00 9.10
CA LEU A 192 9.44 21.01 8.65
C LEU A 192 9.15 22.39 9.24
N ALA A 193 7.88 22.77 9.35
CA ALA A 193 7.46 24.11 9.81
C ALA A 193 7.71 24.36 11.32
N THR A 194 7.80 23.31 12.14
CA THR A 194 7.96 23.42 13.60
C THR A 194 9.40 23.35 14.09
N HIS A 195 10.36 23.07 13.21
CA HIS A 195 11.77 22.84 13.56
C HIS A 195 12.78 23.55 12.64
N GLY A 196 12.32 24.49 11.79
CA GLY A 196 13.16 25.43 11.04
C GLY A 196 13.14 26.80 11.69
#